data_AF-A0A2T3QGQ1-F1
#
_entry.id   AF-A0A2T3QGQ1-F1
#
_cell.length_a   1.000
_cell.length_b   1.000
_cell.length_c   1.000
_cell.angle_alpha   90.00
_cell.angle_beta   90.00
_cell.angle_gamma   90.00
#
_symmetry.space_group_name_H-M   'P 1'
#
loop_
_entity.id
_entity.type
_entity.pdbx_description
1 polymer ?
#
loop_
_entity_poly.entity_id
_entity_poly.type
_entity_poly.pdbx_seq_one_letter_code
_entity_poly.pdbx_strand_id
1 'polypeptide(L)' 'MNTIYQTRYGLVDVSKSNDPLLSDYKVMTLIPNPKNGWGISKYCPLDMEITQKIAEEFAAEVITFIS' A
#
# COMPACT_ATOMS: atom_id res chain seq x y z
N MET A 1 -10.70 -10.30 -0.04
CA MET A 1 -9.54 -10.77 -0.83
C MET A 1 -8.42 -9.79 -0.59
N ASN A 2 -7.22 -10.30 -0.34
CA ASN A 2 -6.02 -9.50 -0.19
C ASN A 2 -5.16 -9.72 -1.44
N THR A 3 -4.59 -8.65 -1.99
CA THR A 3 -3.74 -8.72 -3.19
C THR A 3 -2.36 -8.21 -2.83
N ILE A 4 -1.33 -8.99 -3.16
CA ILE A 4 0.06 -8.64 -2.85
C ILE A 4 0.80 -8.34 -4.14
N TYR A 5 1.49 -7.21 -4.18
CA TYR A 5 2.38 -6.80 -5.26
C TYR A 5 3.82 -6.81 -4.78
N GLN A 6 4.69 -7.49 -5.53
CA GLN A 6 6.12 -7.43 -5.27
C GLN A 6 6.72 -6.26 -6.03
N THR A 7 7.25 -5.28 -5.32
CA THR A 7 7.88 -4.08 -5.90
C THR A 7 9.41 -4.13 -5.72
N ARG A 8 10.13 -3.24 -6.40
CA ARG A 8 11.59 -3.09 -6.17
C ARG A 8 11.96 -2.62 -4.76
N TYR A 9 10.99 -2.13 -3.98
CA TYR A 9 11.20 -1.56 -2.65
C TYR A 9 10.64 -2.40 -1.49
N GLY A 10 9.94 -3.50 -1.80
CA GLY A 10 9.28 -4.34 -0.81
C GLY A 10 7.94 -4.89 -1.31
N LEU A 11 7.20 -5.52 -0.40
CA LEU A 11 5.86 -6.04 -0.70
C LEU A 11 4.82 -4.95 -0.44
N VAL A 12 3.95 -4.71 -1.40
CA VAL A 12 2.77 -3.85 -1.21
C VAL A 12 1.55 -4.75 -1.07
N ASP A 13 0.98 -4.77 0.13
CA ASP A 13 -0.25 -5.49 0.48
C ASP A 13 -1.47 -4.59 0.23
N VAL A 14 -2.51 -5.10 -0.42
CA VAL A 14 -3.72 -4.34 -0.76
C VAL A 14 -4.94 -5.07 -0.23
N SER A 15 -5.52 -4.54 0.83
CA SER A 15 -6.65 -5.12 1.53
C SER A 15 -7.81 -4.13 1.66
N LYS A 16 -9.04 -4.61 1.84
CA LYS A 16 -10.18 -3.73 2.17
C LYS A 16 -9.95 -3.14 3.56
N SER A 17 -10.32 -1.88 3.77
CA SER A 17 -10.26 -1.27 5.10
C SER A 17 -11.18 -2.01 6.09
N ASN A 18 -10.67 -2.22 7.31
CA ASN A 18 -11.45 -2.78 8.41
C ASN A 18 -12.13 -1.70 9.27
N ASP A 19 -11.82 -0.42 9.02
CA ASP A 19 -12.47 0.70 9.70
C ASP A 19 -13.87 0.92 9.09
N PRO A 20 -14.95 0.86 9.89
CA PRO A 20 -16.31 1.12 9.42
C PRO A 20 -16.48 2.49 8.74
N LEU A 21 -15.74 3.51 9.19
CA LEU A 21 -15.77 4.86 8.62
C LEU A 21 -15.09 4.95 7.25
N LEU A 22 -14.26 3.97 6.92
CA LEU A 22 -13.52 3.86 5.65
C LEU A 22 -13.93 2.60 4.87
N SER A 23 -15.16 2.13 5.06
CA SER A 23 -15.68 0.91 4.43
C SER A 23 -15.69 0.95 2.90
N ASP A 24 -15.70 2.15 2.32
CA ASP A 24 -15.59 2.43 0.88
C ASP A 24 -14.13 2.62 0.41
N TYR A 25 -13.15 2.21 1.23
CA TYR A 25 -11.73 2.29 0.90
C TYR A 25 -11.04 0.93 1.01
N LYS A 26 -9.95 0.81 0.25
CA LYS A 26 -8.88 -0.17 0.45
C LYS A 26 -7.62 0.50 0.95
N VAL A 27 -6.76 -0.28 1.56
CA VAL A 27 -5.50 0.13 2.16
C VAL A 27 -4.39 -0.55 1.39
N MET A 28 -3.47 0.24 0.83
CA MET A 28 -2.20 -0.27 0.31
C MET A 28 -1.14 -0.07 1.38
N THR A 29 -0.40 -1.11 1.74
CA THR A 29 0.63 -1.08 2.80
C THR A 29 1.95 -1.63 2.27
N LEU A 30 3.02 -0.84 2.33
CA LEU A 30 4.37 -1.30 2.00
C LEU A 30 5.01 -1.98 3.21
N ILE A 31 5.47 -3.23 3.06
CA ILE A 31 6.04 -4.07 4.13
C ILE A 31 7.30 -4.82 3.62
N PRO A 32 8.37 -4.91 4.44
CA PRO A 32 8.68 -4.03 5.58
C PRO A 32 9.21 -2.69 5.08
N ASN A 33 9.00 -1.60 5.82
CA ASN A 33 9.87 -0.43 5.65
C ASN A 33 11.28 -0.80 6.15
N PRO A 34 12.32 -0.74 5.29
CA PRO A 34 13.68 -1.12 5.68
C PRO A 34 14.30 -0.20 6.75
N LYS A 35 13.76 1.01 6.99
CA LYS A 35 14.29 1.95 8.00
C LYS A 35 13.89 1.61 9.44
N ASN A 36 12.69 1.08 9.68
CA ASN A 36 12.16 0.97 11.04
C ASN A 36 11.20 -0.22 11.27
N GLY A 37 10.95 -1.04 10.25
CA GLY A 37 10.05 -2.19 10.34
C GLY A 37 8.55 -1.86 10.37
N TRP A 38 8.17 -0.57 10.30
CA TRP A 38 6.77 -0.14 10.31
C TRP A 38 6.21 -0.06 8.89
N GLY A 39 5.06 -0.68 8.64
CA GLY A 39 4.38 -0.55 7.36
C GLY A 39 3.89 0.89 7.15
N ILE A 40 4.03 1.41 5.94
CA ILE A 40 3.45 2.70 5.55
C ILE A 40 2.24 2.41 4.67
N SER A 41 1.13 3.07 4.98
CA SER A 41 -0.17 2.80 4.34
C SER A 41 -0.75 4.02 3.65
N LYS A 42 -1.47 3.79 2.54
CA LYS A 42 -2.26 4.79 1.83
C LYS A 42 -3.67 4.25 1.59
N TYR A 43 -4.67 5.10 1.81
CA TYR A 43 -6.06 4.78 1.52
C TYR A 43 -6.38 5.13 0.07
N CYS A 44 -7.09 4.22 -0.60
CA CYS A 44 -7.56 4.39 -1.97
C CYS A 44 -9.06 4.05 -2.04
N PRO A 45 -9.84 4.73 -2.89
CA PRO A 45 -11.24 4.36 -3.13
C PRO A 45 -11.39 2.88 -3.48
N LEU A 46 -12.43 2.22 -2.99
CA LEU A 46 -12.62 0.78 -3.14
C LEU A 46 -12.74 0.35 -4.61
N ASP A 47 -13.32 1.19 -5.47
CA ASP A 47 -13.52 0.99 -6.91
C ASP A 47 -12.26 1.18 -7.75
N MET A 48 -11.23 1.85 -7.24
CA MET A 48 -9.98 2.11 -7.96
C MET A 48 -9.21 0.83 -8.26
N GLU A 49 -9.02 0.40 -9.50
CA GLU A 49 -8.18 -0.76 -9.79
C GLU A 49 -6.72 -0.50 -9.38
N ILE A 50 -6.18 -1.29 -8.44
CA ILE A 50 -4.77 -1.21 -8.06
C ILE A 50 -4.00 -2.20 -8.91
N THR A 51 -3.06 -1.70 -9.70
CA THR A 51 -2.19 -2.49 -10.58
C THR A 51 -0.76 -2.53 -10.03
N GLN A 52 0.08 -3.40 -10.60
CA GLN A 52 1.51 -3.45 -10.28
C GLN A 52 2.19 -2.07 -10.45
N LYS A 53 1.81 -1.29 -11.46
CA LYS A 53 2.38 0.04 -11.71
C LYS A 53 2.04 1.01 -10.57
N ILE A 54 0.79 1.01 -10.11
CA ILE A 54 0.35 1.87 -9.00
C ILE A 54 1.05 1.47 -7.70
N ALA A 55 1.22 0.18 -7.46
CA ALA A 55 1.96 -0.31 -6.30
C ALA A 55 3.45 0.14 -6.31
N GLU A 56 4.11 0.10 -7.47
CA GLU A 56 5.49 0.61 -7.65
C GLU A 56 5.59 2.12 -7.42
N GLU A 57 4.66 2.90 -7.97
CA GLU A 57 4.62 4.36 -7.78
C GLU A 57 4.46 4.71 -6.30
N PHE A 58 3.53 4.06 -5.60
CA PHE A 58 3.36 4.21 -4.16
C PHE A 58 4.63 3.84 -3.38
N ALA A 59 5.23 2.69 -3.69
CA ALA A 59 6.44 2.26 -2.98
C ALA A 59 7.61 3.24 -3.20
N ALA A 60 7.76 3.80 -4.41
CA ALA A 60 8.75 4.83 -4.71
C ALA A 60 8.51 6.14 -3.95
N GLU A 61 7.25 6.59 -3.90
CA GLU A 61 6.83 7.79 -3.16
C GLU A 61 7.16 7.65 -1.67
N VAL A 62 6.78 6.51 -1.08
CA VAL A 62 7.02 6.22 0.34
C VAL A 62 8.50 6.19 0.68
N ILE A 63 9.33 5.47 -0.10
CA ILE A 63 10.77 5.39 0.14
C ILE A 63 11.43 6.77 0.05
N THR A 64 10.99 7.61 -0.88
CA THR A 64 11.49 8.98 -1.03
C THR A 64 11.10 9.88 0.14
N PHE A 65 9.90 9.69 0.69
CA PHE A 65 9.44 10.49 1.83
C PHE A 65 10.19 10.15 3.12
N ILE A 66 10.56 8.88 3.31
CA ILE A 66 11.29 8.45 4.50
C ILE A 66 12.80 8.59 4.39
N SER A 67 13.38 8.68 3.18
CA SER A 67 14.83 8.71 2.94
C SER A 67 15.46 10.00 3.44
#